data_AF-A0A7S2L6I1-F1
#
_entry.id   AF-A0A7S2L6I1-F1
#
_cell.length_a   1.000
_cell.length_b   1.000
_cell.length_c   1.000
_cell.angle_alpha   90.00
_cell.angle_beta   90.00
_cell.angle_gamma   90.00
#
_symmetry.space_group_name_H-M   'P 1'
#
loop_
_entity.id
_entity.type
_entity.pdbx_description
1 polymer ?
#
loop_
_entity_poly.entity_id
_entity_poly.type
_entity_poly.pdbx_seq_one_letter_code
_entity_poly.pdbx_strand_id
1 'polypeptide(L)'
;AAALTGGYIYVFGGWNNRDCTNKSAAAGGLRSVERYSIADDVWEILPDMAHGRVEHCAAVVDNDIYIVGGGASSRSLEVFDTARLRWKLDEYTLLRDHMPGKRAFAAAVVLQDRYFVVLGGTDDDDDDEEQ
;
A
#
# COMPACT_ATOMS: atom_id res chain seq x y z
N ALA A 1 -3.98 3.78 1.57
CA ALA A 1 -3.27 4.14 2.83
C ALA A 1 -2.65 5.53 2.68
N ALA A 2 -2.20 6.15 3.78
CA ALA A 2 -1.48 7.41 3.73
C ALA A 2 -0.31 7.43 4.73
N ALA A 3 0.72 8.23 4.44
CA ALA A 3 1.91 8.38 5.27
C ALA A 3 2.39 9.84 5.26
N LEU A 4 2.85 10.34 6.41
CA LEU A 4 3.44 11.68 6.56
C LEU A 4 4.95 11.53 6.75
N THR A 5 5.75 12.12 5.85
CA THR A 5 7.21 12.21 6.02
C THR A 5 7.78 13.35 5.18
N GLY A 6 8.89 13.94 5.63
CA GLY A 6 9.60 14.98 4.87
C GLY A 6 8.79 16.24 4.55
N GLY A 7 7.71 16.52 5.29
CA GLY A 7 6.80 17.65 5.00
C GLY A 7 5.73 17.36 3.93
N TYR A 8 5.61 16.10 3.50
CA TYR A 8 4.64 15.67 2.50
C TYR A 8 3.68 14.62 3.07
N ILE A 9 2.42 14.69 2.65
CA ILE A 9 1.44 13.61 2.84
C ILE A 9 1.42 12.77 1.58
N TYR A 10 1.79 11.50 1.68
CA TYR A 10 1.73 10.53 0.59
C TYR A 10 0.43 9.73 0.70
N VAL A 11 -0.24 9.53 -0.43
CA VAL A 11 -1.47 8.74 -0.56
C VAL A 11 -1.21 7.62 -1.56
N PHE A 12 -1.64 6.41 -1.20
CA PHE A 12 -1.41 5.20 -1.98
C PHE A 12 -2.73 4.49 -2.25
N GLY A 13 -3.00 4.22 -3.52
CA GLY A 13 -4.13 3.42 -3.99
C GLY A 13 -5.48 3.89 -3.46
N GLY A 14 -6.30 2.94 -3.03
CA GLY A 14 -7.70 3.18 -2.66
C GLY A 14 -8.65 2.76 -3.77
N TRP A 15 -9.90 3.19 -3.67
CA TRP A 15 -10.97 2.79 -4.58
C TRP A 15 -11.65 4.01 -5.18
N ASN A 16 -11.91 3.98 -6.49
CA ASN A 16 -12.76 4.92 -7.18
C ASN A 16 -13.99 4.22 -7.78
N ASN A 17 -15.17 4.78 -7.56
CA ASN A 17 -16.44 4.20 -8.05
C ASN A 17 -16.70 4.48 -9.55
N ARG A 18 -15.65 4.74 -10.34
CA ARG A 18 -15.78 5.05 -11.77
C ARG A 18 -15.68 3.80 -12.67
N ASP A 19 -15.17 2.69 -12.14
CA ASP A 19 -14.91 1.45 -12.90
C ASP A 19 -15.85 0.28 -12.53
N CYS A 20 -16.96 0.53 -11.85
CA CYS A 20 -17.89 -0.49 -11.34
C CYS A 20 -18.78 -1.18 -12.41
N THR A 21 -18.56 -0.94 -13.71
CA THR A 21 -19.29 -1.61 -14.80
C THR A 21 -18.69 -2.94 -15.22
N ASN A 22 -17.46 -3.28 -14.79
CA ASN A 22 -16.88 -4.60 -14.99
C ASN A 22 -16.71 -5.32 -13.65
N LYS A 23 -17.51 -6.35 -13.43
CA LYS A 23 -17.40 -7.34 -12.34
C LYS A 23 -16.09 -8.17 -12.40
N SER A 24 -14.97 -7.61 -12.85
CA SER A 24 -13.63 -8.16 -12.60
C SER A 24 -12.97 -7.46 -11.40
N ALA A 25 -13.78 -6.97 -10.46
CA ALA A 25 -13.39 -6.24 -9.25
C ALA A 25 -12.48 -7.03 -8.28
N ALA A 26 -12.13 -8.28 -8.62
CA ALA A 26 -10.89 -8.92 -8.17
C ALA A 26 -9.63 -8.07 -8.50
N ALA A 27 -9.76 -7.05 -9.37
CA ALA A 27 -8.75 -6.05 -9.78
C ALA A 27 -8.99 -4.61 -9.25
N GLY A 28 -9.93 -4.40 -8.32
CA GLY A 28 -10.58 -3.10 -8.03
C GLY A 28 -9.80 -2.03 -7.24
N GLY A 29 -8.48 -2.14 -7.09
CA GLY A 29 -7.68 -1.14 -6.38
C GLY A 29 -6.92 -0.19 -7.30
N LEU A 30 -6.83 1.07 -6.91
CA LEU A 30 -5.98 2.04 -7.60
C LEU A 30 -4.50 1.72 -7.38
N ARG A 31 -3.72 1.93 -8.44
CA ARG A 31 -2.26 1.89 -8.42
C ARG A 31 -1.64 3.27 -8.16
N SER A 32 -2.45 4.31 -8.26
CA SER A 32 -1.98 5.69 -8.23
C SER A 32 -1.33 6.01 -6.89
N VAL A 33 -0.33 6.88 -6.97
CA VAL A 33 0.33 7.46 -5.84
C VAL A 33 0.39 8.97 -6.06
N GLU A 34 -0.03 9.70 -5.06
CA GLU A 34 0.03 11.14 -5.04
C GLU A 34 0.69 11.59 -3.74
N ARG A 35 1.41 12.72 -3.77
CA ARG A 35 1.82 13.41 -2.55
C ARG A 35 1.33 14.84 -2.52
N TYR A 36 1.10 15.35 -1.33
CA TYR A 36 0.72 16.73 -1.06
C TYR A 36 1.86 17.44 -0.34
N SER A 37 2.33 18.56 -0.90
CA SER A 37 3.27 19.48 -0.23
C SER A 37 2.49 20.33 0.76
N ILE A 38 2.80 20.22 2.06
CA ILE A 38 2.16 21.04 3.10
C ILE A 38 2.59 22.51 2.97
N ALA A 39 3.85 22.74 2.58
CA ALA A 39 4.40 24.10 2.47
C ALA A 39 3.83 24.86 1.27
N ASP A 40 3.64 24.15 0.15
CA ASP A 40 3.28 24.76 -1.13
C ASP A 40 1.79 24.61 -1.47
N ASP A 41 1.02 23.83 -0.69
CA ASP A 41 -0.41 23.56 -0.90
C ASP A 41 -0.72 22.98 -2.29
N VAL A 42 0.10 22.04 -2.75
CA VAL A 42 -0.06 21.41 -4.07
C VAL A 42 0.06 19.89 -4.01
N TRP A 43 -0.68 19.24 -4.90
CA TRP A 43 -0.58 17.80 -5.16
C TRP A 43 0.37 17.53 -6.32
N GLU A 44 1.15 16.45 -6.20
CA GLU A 44 2.03 15.92 -7.22
C GLU A 44 1.73 14.44 -7.44
N ILE A 45 1.62 14.03 -8.71
CA ILE A 45 1.48 12.62 -9.09
C ILE A 45 2.86 11.97 -9.09
N LEU A 46 2.96 10.80 -8.47
CA LEU A 46 4.18 10.01 -8.35
C LEU A 46 4.07 8.71 -9.17
N PRO A 47 5.18 7.95 -9.35
CA PRO A 47 5.13 6.68 -10.05
C PRO A 47 4.18 5.66 -9.37
N ASP A 48 3.33 5.02 -10.18
CA ASP A 48 2.34 4.03 -9.73
C ASP A 48 2.97 2.81 -9.02
N MET A 49 2.22 2.24 -8.07
CA MET A 49 2.49 0.91 -7.50
C MET A 49 2.49 -0.19 -8.58
N ALA A 50 3.16 -1.31 -8.30
CA ALA A 50 3.10 -2.48 -9.16
C ALA A 50 1.70 -3.12 -9.18
N HIS A 51 0.99 -3.10 -8.05
CA HIS A 51 -0.34 -3.69 -7.92
C HIS A 51 -1.35 -2.66 -7.41
N GLY A 52 -2.60 -2.78 -7.89
CA GLY A 52 -3.70 -1.99 -7.37
C GLY A 52 -4.10 -2.47 -5.98
N ARG A 53 -4.31 -1.54 -5.03
CA ARG A 53 -4.58 -1.90 -3.63
C ARG A 53 -5.74 -1.12 -3.03
N VAL A 54 -6.64 -1.83 -2.37
CA VAL A 54 -7.62 -1.32 -1.38
C VAL A 54 -7.31 -1.92 -0.02
N GLU A 55 -7.72 -1.28 1.07
CA GLU A 55 -7.69 -1.86 2.45
C GLU A 55 -6.29 -2.28 2.95
N HIS A 56 -5.25 -1.84 2.25
CA HIS A 56 -3.85 -2.01 2.63
C HIS A 56 -3.47 -0.98 3.69
N CYS A 57 -2.34 -1.23 4.35
CA CYS A 57 -1.75 -0.30 5.31
C CYS A 57 -0.33 0.09 4.89
N ALA A 58 0.17 1.18 5.49
CA ALA A 58 1.51 1.66 5.24
C ALA A 58 2.13 2.26 6.52
N ALA A 59 3.46 2.22 6.61
CA ALA A 59 4.19 2.93 7.65
C ALA A 59 5.55 3.44 7.13
N VAL A 60 6.06 4.48 7.78
CA VAL A 60 7.36 5.11 7.45
C VAL A 60 8.45 4.49 8.30
N VAL A 61 9.46 3.90 7.68
CA VAL A 61 10.71 3.47 8.35
C VAL A 61 11.83 4.32 7.78
N ASP A 62 12.47 5.13 8.63
CA ASP A 62 13.42 6.17 8.23
C ASP A 62 12.80 7.13 7.18
N ASN A 63 13.19 6.99 5.92
CA ASN A 63 12.71 7.78 4.78
C ASN A 63 12.02 6.90 3.72
N ASP A 64 11.78 5.64 4.01
CA ASP A 64 11.07 4.74 3.11
C ASP A 64 9.65 4.50 3.61
N ILE A 65 8.71 4.40 2.68
CA ILE A 65 7.33 4.04 2.99
C ILE A 65 7.12 2.58 2.60
N TYR A 66 6.74 1.77 3.58
CA TYR A 66 6.43 0.35 3.43
C TYR A 66 4.92 0.20 3.27
N ILE A 67 4.47 -0.42 2.18
CA ILE A 67 3.06 -0.63 1.85
C ILE A 67 2.78 -2.13 1.80
N VAL A 68 1.81 -2.60 2.59
CA VAL A 68 1.58 -4.03 2.81
C VAL A 68 0.09 -4.39 2.83
N GLY A 69 -0.22 -5.60 2.33
CA GLY A 69 -1.57 -6.14 2.32
C GLY A 69 -2.46 -5.52 1.24
N GLY A 70 -3.73 -5.91 1.25
CA GLY A 70 -4.80 -5.37 0.40
C GLY A 70 -4.70 -5.68 -1.10
N GLY A 71 -5.86 -5.78 -1.76
CA GLY A 71 -5.99 -6.05 -3.20
C GLY A 71 -5.52 -7.44 -3.65
N ALA A 72 -5.41 -7.63 -4.96
CA ALA A 72 -5.07 -8.92 -5.61
C ALA A 72 -3.70 -9.50 -5.21
N SER A 73 -2.86 -8.70 -4.57
CA SER A 73 -1.53 -9.10 -4.10
C SER A 73 -1.38 -8.86 -2.59
N SER A 74 -2.37 -9.32 -1.81
CA SER A 74 -2.46 -9.14 -0.36
C SER A 74 -1.33 -9.80 0.45
N ARG A 75 -0.44 -10.57 -0.19
CA ARG A 75 0.82 -11.11 0.38
C ARG A 75 2.07 -10.30 0.01
N SER A 76 1.93 -9.21 -0.74
CA SER A 76 3.08 -8.44 -1.21
C SER A 76 3.35 -7.20 -0.36
N LEU A 77 4.63 -6.85 -0.31
CA LEU A 77 5.18 -5.64 0.26
C LEU A 77 5.81 -4.82 -0.88
N GLU A 78 5.49 -3.53 -0.92
CA GLU A 78 6.15 -2.56 -1.79
C GLU A 78 6.81 -1.48 -0.93
N VAL A 79 7.98 -1.00 -1.35
CA VAL A 79 8.75 0.01 -0.61
C VAL A 79 9.04 1.19 -1.52
N PHE A 80 8.65 2.38 -1.08
CA PHE A 80 8.83 3.64 -1.80
C PHE A 80 9.95 4.47 -1.17
N ASP A 81 11.01 4.75 -1.93
CA ASP A 81 12.13 5.62 -1.55
C ASP A 81 11.68 7.08 -1.70
N THR A 82 11.40 7.77 -0.60
CA THR A 82 10.88 9.15 -0.66
C THR A 82 11.94 10.18 -1.07
N ALA A 83 13.22 9.86 -0.88
CA ALA A 83 14.33 10.74 -1.28
C ALA A 83 14.54 10.73 -2.79
N ARG A 84 14.31 9.58 -3.45
CA ARG A 84 14.47 9.42 -4.90
C ARG A 84 13.15 9.37 -5.67
N LEU A 85 12.02 9.37 -4.97
CA LEU A 85 10.67 9.27 -5.54
C LEU A 85 10.51 8.07 -6.47
N ARG A 86 10.98 6.91 -6.04
CA ARG A 86 10.95 5.67 -6.83
C ARG A 86 10.73 4.43 -5.97
N TRP A 87 10.18 3.40 -6.59
CA TRP A 87 10.06 2.08 -6.00
C TRP A 87 11.41 1.39 -5.85
N LYS A 88 11.65 0.76 -4.70
CA LYS A 88 12.80 -0.12 -4.50
C LYS A 88 12.50 -1.50 -5.10
N LEU A 89 13.12 -1.77 -6.25
CA LEU A 89 12.92 -2.95 -7.08
C LEU A 89 14.13 -3.87 -7.00
N ASP A 90 14.26 -4.73 -5.97
CA ASP A 90 15.19 -5.89 -5.97
C ASP A 90 15.52 -6.47 -4.58
N GLU A 91 15.60 -5.68 -3.49
CA GLU A 91 16.04 -6.23 -2.19
C GLU A 91 14.90 -6.59 -1.20
N TYR A 92 13.72 -5.95 -1.36
CA TYR A 92 12.55 -6.15 -0.48
C TYR A 92 11.30 -6.63 -1.23
N THR A 93 11.30 -6.51 -2.56
CA THR A 93 10.20 -6.91 -3.46
C THR A 93 10.06 -8.44 -3.58
N LEU A 94 11.05 -9.18 -3.07
CA LEU A 94 11.07 -10.65 -2.96
C LEU A 94 10.58 -11.17 -1.59
N LEU A 95 10.17 -10.29 -0.66
CA LEU A 95 9.54 -10.69 0.61
C LEU A 95 8.10 -11.20 0.44
N ARG A 96 7.73 -11.68 -0.76
CA ARG A 96 6.43 -12.30 -1.09
C ARG A 96 6.09 -13.49 -0.17
N ASP A 97 7.12 -14.03 0.50
CA ASP A 97 7.02 -15.15 1.43
C ASP A 97 7.14 -14.77 2.91
N HIS A 98 7.22 -13.48 3.27
CA HIS A 98 7.38 -13.05 4.67
C HIS A 98 6.08 -12.64 5.38
N MET A 99 5.02 -12.32 4.64
CA MET A 99 3.69 -12.27 5.24
C MET A 99 3.15 -13.70 5.33
N PRO A 100 2.96 -14.26 6.55
CA PRO A 100 2.53 -15.66 6.71
C PRO A 100 1.17 -15.96 6.08
N GLY A 101 0.38 -14.93 5.79
CA GLY A 101 -0.94 -15.00 5.15
C GLY A 101 -1.32 -13.68 4.49
N LYS A 102 -2.43 -13.69 3.76
CA LYS A 102 -3.06 -12.49 3.22
C LYS A 102 -3.48 -11.59 4.39
N ARG A 103 -3.44 -10.27 4.20
CA ARG A 103 -4.03 -9.32 5.16
C ARG A 103 -4.73 -8.18 4.44
N ALA A 104 -5.99 -7.97 4.75
CA ALA A 104 -6.77 -6.77 4.46
C ALA A 104 -7.23 -6.12 5.77
N PHE A 105 -7.51 -4.81 5.76
CA PHE A 105 -7.93 -4.04 6.95
C PHE A 105 -6.94 -4.07 8.13
N ALA A 106 -5.69 -4.47 7.87
CA ALA A 106 -4.64 -4.50 8.90
C ALA A 106 -4.13 -3.09 9.23
N ALA A 107 -3.42 -2.97 10.35
CA ALA A 107 -2.66 -1.79 10.69
C ALA A 107 -1.15 -2.08 10.60
N ALA A 108 -0.37 -1.10 10.15
CA ALA A 108 1.09 -1.15 10.15
C ALA A 108 1.65 -0.09 11.11
N VAL A 109 2.63 -0.47 11.91
CA VAL A 109 3.33 0.42 12.85
C VAL A 109 4.83 0.17 12.81
N VAL A 110 5.62 1.17 13.20
CA VAL A 110 7.07 1.03 13.39
C VAL A 110 7.39 1.06 14.86
N LEU A 111 8.07 0.00 15.33
CA LEU A 111 8.50 -0.15 16.72
C LEU A 111 10.02 0.05 16.82
N GLN A 112 10.44 0.87 17.78
CA GLN A 112 11.85 1.15 18.07
C GLN A 112 12.64 1.63 16.83
N ASP A 113 12.00 2.40 15.95
CA ASP A 113 12.58 2.94 14.71
C ASP A 113 13.26 1.88 13.82
N ARG A 114 12.85 0.61 13.94
CA ARG A 114 13.51 -0.52 13.28
C ARG A 114 12.53 -1.57 12.78
N TYR A 115 11.54 -1.92 13.59
CA TYR A 115 10.67 -3.06 13.31
C TYR A 115 9.38 -2.59 12.67
N PHE A 116 9.19 -2.93 11.41
CA PHE A 116 7.90 -2.82 10.74
C PHE A 116 7.00 -3.97 11.20
N VAL A 117 5.89 -3.64 11.86
CA VAL A 117 4.96 -4.61 12.44
C VAL A 117 3.58 -4.43 11.82
N VAL A 118 2.99 -5.53 11.36
CA VAL A 118 1.63 -5.58 10.83
C VAL A 118 0.75 -6.33 11.81
N LEU A 119 -0.35 -5.72 12.25
CA LEU A 119 -1.25 -6.24 13.28
C LEU A 119 -2.70 -6.30 12.79
N GLY A 120 -3.40 -7.35 13.21
CA GLY A 120 -4.82 -7.56 12.87
C GLY A 120 -5.06 -7.78 11.38
N GLY A 121 -6.24 -7.37 10.93
CA GLY A 121 -6.76 -7.63 9.60
C GLY A 121 -7.39 -9.02 9.46
N THR A 122 -7.97 -9.26 8.28
CA THR A 122 -8.50 -10.56 7.88
C THR A 122 -7.71 -11.12 6.70
N ASP A 123 -7.65 -12.44 6.60
CA ASP A 123 -7.18 -13.20 5.46
C ASP A 123 -8.32 -13.73 4.59
N ASP A 124 -9.57 -13.42 4.95
CA ASP A 124 -10.77 -13.82 4.19
C ASP A 124 -10.67 -13.28 2.76
N ASP A 125 -10.49 -14.21 1.83
CA ASP A 125 -10.94 -14.01 0.46
C ASP A 125 -12.46 -14.19 0.52
N ASP A 126 -13.26 -13.15 0.24
CA ASP A 126 -14.70 -13.28 -0.03
C ASP A 126 -14.93 -14.03 -1.37
N ASP A 127 -14.25 -15.17 -1.56
CA ASP A 127 -14.52 -16.21 -2.57
C ASP A 127 -15.36 -17.33 -1.92
N ASP A 128 -16.23 -17.00 -0.96
CA ASP A 128 -17.40 -17.83 -0.65
C ASP A 128 -18.35 -17.76 -1.87
N GLU A 129 -17.98 -18.46 -2.94
CA GLU A 129 -18.96 -18.94 -3.92
C GLU A 129 -19.96 -19.81 -3.14
N GLU A 130 -21.15 -19.26 -2.90
CA GLU A 130 -22.33 -20.01 -2.44
C GLU A 130 -22.42 -21.34 -3.24
N GLN A 131 -22.25 -22.48 -2.55
CA GLN A 131 -22.57 -23.82 -3.05
C GLN A 131 -24.08 -24.05 -3.08
#